data_AF-S7PVP6-F1
#
_entry.id   AF-S7PVP6-F1
#
_cell.length_a   1.000
_cell.length_b   1.000
_cell.length_c   1.000
_cell.angle_alpha   90.00
_cell.angle_beta   90.00
_cell.angle_gamma   90.00
#
_symmetry.space_group_name_H-M   'P 1'
#
loop_
_entity.id
_entity.type
_entity.pdbx_description
1 polymer ?
#
loop_
_entity_poly.entity_id
_entity_poly.type
_entity_poly.pdbx_seq_one_letter_code
_entity_poly.pdbx_strand_id
1 'polypeptide(L)'
;MRKLLPSPSAAPTAPQSQVPAGLWEALQASSSRPRPASQLLPSFPNGLADVLSPETNTNKPDLLCPRPGCGSLILKSGAATLQERSSILLEPPEYQSRSPLAPLPPPGTPAHWWLVTPSPMAFENIGFSKPLTDNPRMKLLACAECDLGPLGWCEQGGREFWLAVGRVGYRV
;
A
#
# COMPACT_ATOMS: atom_id res chain seq x y z
N MET A 1 -49.87 17.77 -58.82
CA MET A 1 -49.89 17.86 -57.34
C MET A 1 -48.47 17.72 -56.81
N ARG A 2 -47.80 18.83 -56.49
CA ARG A 2 -46.43 18.83 -55.93
C ARG A 2 -46.53 18.60 -54.42
N LYS A 3 -46.01 17.48 -53.93
CA LYS A 3 -45.90 17.18 -52.48
C LYS A 3 -44.72 17.99 -51.92
N LEU A 4 -45.01 18.88 -50.96
CA LEU A 4 -44.01 19.61 -50.18
C LEU A 4 -43.32 18.63 -49.21
N LEU A 5 -41.99 18.61 -49.22
CA LEU A 5 -41.18 17.90 -48.22
C LEU A 5 -41.11 18.75 -46.93
N PRO A 6 -41.27 18.15 -45.74
CA PRO A 6 -41.13 18.86 -44.47
C PRO A 6 -39.65 19.12 -44.13
N SER A 7 -39.41 20.29 -43.52
CA SER A 7 -38.11 20.78 -43.06
C SER A 7 -37.42 19.85 -42.05
N PRO A 8 -36.07 19.81 -42.02
CA PRO A 8 -35.34 19.04 -41.02
C PRO A 8 -35.47 19.69 -39.63
N SER A 9 -35.92 18.88 -38.67
CA SER A 9 -35.99 19.19 -37.24
C SER A 9 -34.59 19.42 -36.67
N ALA A 10 -34.42 20.48 -35.88
CA ALA A 10 -33.15 20.82 -35.22
C ALA A 10 -32.75 19.73 -34.21
N ALA A 11 -31.50 19.28 -34.29
CA ALA A 11 -30.91 18.37 -33.31
C ALA A 11 -30.69 19.09 -31.97
N PRO A 12 -30.85 18.42 -30.82
CA PRO A 12 -30.55 19.00 -29.51
C PRO A 12 -29.04 19.23 -29.36
N THR A 13 -28.64 20.48 -29.17
CA THR A 13 -27.28 20.91 -28.87
C THR A 13 -26.86 20.32 -27.52
N ALA A 14 -25.87 19.43 -27.52
CA ALA A 14 -25.26 18.97 -26.27
C ALA A 14 -24.66 20.16 -25.51
N PRO A 15 -24.82 20.26 -24.17
CA PRO A 15 -24.19 21.32 -23.41
C PRO A 15 -22.67 21.20 -23.54
N GLN A 16 -22.05 22.23 -24.09
CA GLN A 16 -20.60 22.36 -24.15
C GLN A 16 -20.09 22.38 -22.70
N SER A 17 -19.37 21.34 -22.30
CA SER A 17 -18.72 21.26 -20.99
C SER A 17 -17.59 22.29 -20.92
N GLN A 18 -17.92 23.50 -20.48
CA GLN A 18 -16.93 24.52 -20.17
C GLN A 18 -16.13 24.06 -18.96
N VAL A 19 -14.86 23.75 -19.18
CA VAL A 19 -13.92 23.42 -18.11
C VAL A 19 -13.83 24.62 -17.16
N PRO A 20 -14.11 24.44 -15.85
CA PRO A 20 -14.07 25.56 -14.89
C PRO A 20 -12.70 26.25 -14.89
N ALA A 21 -12.71 27.58 -14.80
CA ALA A 21 -11.48 28.37 -14.70
C ALA A 21 -10.64 27.91 -13.49
N GLY A 22 -9.33 27.75 -13.68
CA GLY A 22 -8.40 27.30 -12.65
C GLY A 22 -8.34 25.79 -12.42
N LEU A 23 -9.11 24.97 -13.17
CA LEU A 23 -8.98 23.51 -13.10
C LEU A 23 -7.57 23.05 -13.48
N TRP A 24 -6.95 23.69 -14.47
CA TRP A 24 -5.60 23.34 -14.93
C TRP A 24 -4.54 23.66 -13.87
N GLU A 25 -4.58 24.87 -13.28
CA GLU A 25 -3.73 25.23 -12.12
C GLU A 25 -3.95 24.29 -10.93
N ALA A 26 -5.19 23.91 -10.61
CA ALA A 26 -5.48 22.99 -9.52
C ALA A 26 -4.89 21.58 -9.76
N LEU A 27 -4.92 21.10 -11.00
CA LEU A 27 -4.29 19.83 -11.40
C LEU A 27 -2.75 19.88 -11.35
N GLN A 28 -2.15 21.00 -11.73
CA GLN A 28 -0.69 21.19 -11.62
C GLN A 28 -0.24 21.34 -10.16
N ALA A 29 -1.02 22.05 -9.34
CA ALA A 29 -0.76 22.20 -7.91
C ALA A 29 -0.91 20.87 -7.16
N SER A 30 -1.81 19.99 -7.59
CA SER A 30 -1.97 18.66 -6.97
C SER A 30 -0.83 17.70 -7.34
N SER A 31 -0.31 17.77 -8.57
CA SER A 31 0.80 16.91 -9.02
C SER A 31 2.14 17.28 -8.39
N SER A 32 2.31 18.53 -7.98
CA SER A 32 3.52 19.06 -7.34
C SER A 32 3.52 18.96 -5.81
N ARG A 33 2.45 18.43 -5.19
CA ARG A 33 2.41 18.25 -3.73
C ARG A 33 3.53 17.31 -3.28
N PRO A 34 4.31 17.70 -2.26
CA PRO A 34 5.34 16.83 -1.72
C PRO A 34 4.69 15.55 -1.20
N ARG A 35 5.23 14.41 -1.62
CA ARG A 35 4.78 13.11 -1.13
C ARG A 35 5.08 13.00 0.37
N PRO A 36 4.23 12.30 1.15
CA PRO A 36 4.49 12.14 2.57
C PRO A 36 5.81 11.40 2.79
N ALA A 37 6.60 11.92 3.73
CA ALA A 37 7.86 11.30 4.12
C ALA A 37 7.58 10.04 4.95
N SER A 38 8.31 8.97 4.66
CA SER A 38 8.31 7.75 5.45
C SER A 38 9.64 7.61 6.18
N GLN A 39 9.58 7.28 7.47
CA GLN A 39 10.76 6.92 8.27
C GLN A 39 10.75 5.42 8.55
N LEU A 40 11.93 4.80 8.52
CA LEU A 40 12.07 3.38 8.87
C LEU A 40 12.17 3.22 10.38
N LEU A 41 11.78 2.05 10.90
CA LEU A 41 11.82 1.74 12.32
C LEU A 41 13.14 2.09 13.04
N PRO A 42 14.34 1.85 12.46
CA PRO A 42 15.61 2.19 13.11
C PRO A 42 15.85 3.70 13.33
N SER A 43 15.05 4.56 12.69
CA SER A 43 15.14 6.02 12.84
C SER A 43 14.47 6.52 14.12
N PHE A 44 13.62 5.71 14.74
CA PHE A 44 12.88 6.05 15.95
C PHE A 44 13.72 5.74 17.20
N PRO A 45 13.88 6.69 18.15
CA PRO A 45 14.75 6.51 19.31
C PRO A 45 14.30 5.39 20.25
N ASN A 46 12.99 5.17 20.40
CA ASN A 46 12.43 4.08 21.21
C ASN A 46 11.95 2.89 20.35
N GLY A 47 12.33 2.87 19.06
CA GLY A 47 12.01 1.78 18.13
C GLY A 47 10.52 1.48 18.04
N LEU A 48 10.15 0.22 18.38
CA LEU A 48 8.77 -0.25 18.34
C LEU A 48 7.81 0.55 19.24
N ALA A 49 8.29 1.06 20.37
CA ALA A 49 7.43 1.80 21.31
C ALA A 49 6.92 3.12 20.74
N ASP A 50 7.65 3.74 19.80
CA ASP A 50 7.24 5.01 19.18
C ASP A 50 6.13 4.82 18.14
N VAL A 51 6.04 3.63 17.56
CA VAL A 51 5.10 3.28 16.48
C VAL A 51 3.94 2.40 16.93
N LEU A 52 3.93 1.98 18.19
CA LEU A 52 2.90 1.14 18.80
C LEU A 52 1.98 1.98 19.70
N SER A 53 0.69 1.75 19.60
CA SER A 53 -0.29 2.18 20.60
C SER A 53 -0.35 1.14 21.72
N PRO A 54 0.11 1.44 22.95
CA PRO A 54 0.21 0.46 24.03
C PRO A 54 -1.16 -0.03 24.54
N GLU A 55 -2.22 0.78 24.40
CA GLU A 55 -3.56 0.45 24.89
C GLU A 55 -4.28 -0.55 23.99
N THR A 56 -4.12 -0.39 22.67
CA THR A 56 -4.82 -1.18 21.65
C THR A 56 -3.92 -2.22 20.99
N ASN A 57 -2.61 -2.18 21.26
CA ASN A 57 -1.58 -2.97 20.59
C ASN A 57 -1.63 -2.82 19.05
N THR A 58 -1.96 -1.62 18.56
CA THR A 58 -2.09 -1.32 17.13
C THR A 58 -1.05 -0.32 16.64
N ASN A 59 -0.86 -0.23 15.32
CA ASN A 59 0.04 0.77 14.74
C ASN A 59 -0.47 2.20 15.05
N LYS A 60 0.36 3.01 15.69
CA LYS A 60 0.04 4.39 16.05
C LYS A 60 0.04 5.32 14.82
N PRO A 61 1.08 5.36 13.97
CA PRO A 61 1.06 6.15 12.74
C PRO A 61 0.52 5.34 11.55
N ASP A 62 0.20 6.06 10.47
CA ASP A 62 -0.04 5.47 9.15
C ASP A 62 1.22 4.74 8.65
N LEU A 63 1.04 3.58 8.01
CA LEU A 63 2.12 2.81 7.40
C LEU A 63 2.22 3.18 5.92
N LEU A 64 3.44 3.53 5.50
CA LEU A 64 3.78 3.96 4.15
C LEU A 64 4.75 2.99 3.48
N CYS A 65 4.90 3.10 2.17
CA CYS A 65 5.97 2.43 1.45
C CYS A 65 7.36 2.91 1.98
N PRO A 66 8.29 1.98 2.27
CA PRO A 66 9.63 2.35 2.76
C PRO A 66 10.52 2.98 1.68
N ARG A 67 10.13 2.93 0.39
CA ARG A 67 10.93 3.50 -0.71
C ARG A 67 10.95 5.04 -0.59
N PRO A 68 12.14 5.66 -0.54
CA PRO A 68 12.28 7.11 -0.62
C PRO A 68 11.61 7.66 -1.88
N GLY A 69 10.73 8.65 -1.73
CA GLY A 69 10.01 9.28 -2.83
C GLY A 69 8.75 8.54 -3.33
N CYS A 70 8.43 7.34 -2.82
CA CYS A 70 7.14 6.69 -3.14
C CYS A 70 6.02 7.24 -2.26
N GLY A 71 6.15 7.13 -0.93
CA GLY A 71 5.15 7.65 0.01
C GLY A 71 3.74 7.03 -0.12
N SER A 72 3.59 5.91 -0.83
CA SER A 72 2.31 5.23 -0.98
C SER A 72 1.77 4.80 0.38
N LEU A 73 0.50 5.10 0.66
CA LEU A 73 -0.15 4.73 1.91
C LEU A 73 -0.56 3.26 1.85
N ILE A 74 0.01 2.45 2.75
CA ILE A 74 -0.27 1.01 2.83
C ILE A 74 -1.42 0.75 3.81
N LEU A 75 -1.36 1.34 5.01
CA LEU A 75 -2.36 1.17 6.07
C LEU A 75 -2.55 2.46 6.84
N LYS A 76 -3.78 2.68 7.31
CA LYS A 76 -4.09 3.75 8.27
C LYS A 76 -3.64 3.38 9.69
N SER A 77 -3.43 4.40 10.52
CA SER A 77 -3.31 4.27 11.96
C SER A 77 -4.45 3.42 12.54
N GLY A 78 -4.11 2.52 13.47
CA GLY A 78 -5.04 1.62 14.14
C GLY A 78 -5.52 0.42 13.32
N ALA A 79 -5.11 0.27 12.05
CA ALA A 79 -5.62 -0.78 11.16
C ALA A 79 -4.94 -2.15 11.32
N ALA A 80 -3.79 -2.21 11.99
CA ALA A 80 -3.05 -3.46 12.21
C ALA A 80 -2.67 -3.64 13.67
N THR A 81 -2.68 -4.88 14.14
CA THR A 81 -2.25 -5.27 15.49
C THR A 81 -0.82 -5.80 15.47
N LEU A 82 -0.03 -5.49 16.50
CA LEU A 82 1.32 -6.02 16.63
C LEU A 82 1.26 -7.46 17.15
N GLN A 83 1.92 -8.37 16.45
CA GLN A 83 1.99 -9.77 16.84
C GLN A 83 3.42 -10.29 16.65
N GLU A 84 3.90 -11.05 17.63
CA GLU A 84 5.15 -11.80 17.49
C GLU A 84 4.86 -13.13 16.78
N ARG A 85 5.66 -13.43 15.75
CA ARG A 85 5.61 -14.67 14.98
C ARG A 85 7.00 -15.01 14.47
N SER A 86 7.30 -16.29 14.29
CA SER A 86 8.55 -16.72 13.68
C SER A 86 8.75 -16.07 12.31
N SER A 87 9.95 -15.56 12.08
CA SER A 87 10.39 -15.08 10.78
C SER A 87 10.30 -16.21 9.77
N ILE A 88 9.98 -15.85 8.54
CA ILE A 88 9.87 -16.77 7.42
C ILE A 88 10.67 -16.25 6.24
N LEU A 89 11.04 -17.16 5.35
CA LEU A 89 11.74 -16.82 4.12
C LEU A 89 10.74 -16.25 3.11
N LEU A 90 10.75 -14.91 2.91
CA LEU A 90 9.92 -14.26 1.88
C LEU A 90 10.59 -14.22 0.50
N GLU A 91 11.92 -14.19 0.48
CA GLU A 91 12.73 -14.08 -0.73
C GLU A 91 13.80 -15.18 -0.70
N PRO A 92 14.13 -15.80 -1.84
CA PRO A 92 15.27 -16.70 -1.90
C PRO A 92 16.55 -15.96 -1.49
N PRO A 93 17.52 -16.63 -0.83
CA PRO A 93 18.73 -15.99 -0.30
C PRO A 93 19.51 -15.16 -1.35
N GLU A 94 19.49 -15.60 -2.60
CA GLU A 94 20.14 -14.92 -3.73
C GLU A 94 19.58 -13.50 -3.98
N TYR A 95 18.29 -13.29 -3.74
CA TYR A 95 17.62 -12.01 -3.97
C TYR A 95 17.67 -11.09 -2.75
N GLN A 96 17.85 -11.63 -1.54
CA GLN A 96 17.92 -10.83 -0.31
C GLN A 96 19.08 -9.83 -0.33
N SER A 97 20.23 -10.24 -0.88
CA SER A 97 21.41 -9.37 -1.01
C SER A 97 21.21 -8.16 -1.93
N ARG A 98 20.21 -8.22 -2.82
CA ARG A 98 19.88 -7.17 -3.79
C ARG A 98 18.62 -6.39 -3.43
N SER A 99 17.91 -6.84 -2.40
CA SER A 99 16.66 -6.22 -1.95
C SER A 99 16.98 -4.89 -1.27
N PRO A 100 16.34 -3.77 -1.65
CA PRO A 100 16.52 -2.49 -0.97
C PRO A 100 15.75 -2.44 0.37
N LEU A 101 15.12 -3.55 0.77
CA LEU A 101 14.38 -3.69 2.02
C LEU A 101 15.29 -4.20 3.14
N ALA A 102 14.91 -3.90 4.38
CA ALA A 102 15.62 -4.43 5.54
C ALA A 102 15.64 -5.97 5.51
N PRO A 103 16.79 -6.60 5.82
CA PRO A 103 16.89 -8.04 5.90
C PRO A 103 15.97 -8.55 7.03
N LEU A 104 15.27 -9.66 6.77
CA LEU A 104 14.49 -10.33 7.80
C LEU A 104 15.40 -11.19 8.67
N PRO A 105 15.04 -11.42 9.94
CA PRO A 105 15.74 -12.39 10.77
C PRO A 105 15.73 -13.79 10.12
N PRO A 106 16.70 -14.66 10.44
CA PRO A 106 16.72 -16.02 9.96
C PRO A 106 15.39 -16.75 10.25
N PRO A 107 14.93 -17.63 9.33
CA PRO A 107 13.65 -18.31 9.50
C PRO A 107 13.63 -19.10 10.81
N GLY A 108 12.50 -19.05 11.53
CA GLY A 108 12.35 -19.67 12.86
C GLY A 108 12.67 -18.77 14.05
N THR A 109 13.39 -17.65 13.83
CA THR A 109 13.67 -16.65 14.87
C THR A 109 12.41 -15.81 15.15
N PRO A 110 12.08 -15.43 16.40
CA PRO A 110 10.96 -14.53 16.68
C PRO A 110 11.15 -13.18 15.97
N ALA A 111 10.08 -12.69 15.34
CA ALA A 111 10.03 -11.40 14.67
C ALA A 111 8.68 -10.72 14.92
N HIS A 112 8.68 -9.39 14.79
CA HIS A 112 7.48 -8.60 14.96
C HIS A 112 6.79 -8.34 13.62
N TRP A 113 5.47 -8.53 13.60
CA TRP A 113 4.64 -8.36 12.43
C TRP A 113 3.41 -7.50 12.74
N TRP A 114 3.02 -6.69 11.77
CA TRP A 114 1.71 -6.07 11.74
C TRP A 114 0.73 -7.05 11.12
N LEU A 115 -0.22 -7.52 11.94
CA LEU A 115 -1.30 -8.39 11.53
C LEU A 115 -2.51 -7.54 11.12
N VAL A 116 -2.98 -7.76 9.90
CA VAL A 116 -4.23 -7.19 9.39
C VAL A 116 -5.25 -8.31 9.24
N THR A 117 -6.44 -8.10 9.79
CA THR A 117 -7.57 -9.04 9.73
C THR A 117 -8.89 -8.25 9.75
N PRO A 118 -10.02 -8.85 9.34
CA PRO A 118 -10.16 -10.13 8.66
C PRO A 118 -10.10 -10.01 7.12
N SER A 119 -9.96 -8.80 6.59
CA SER A 119 -10.17 -8.48 5.18
C SER A 119 -9.00 -7.69 4.61
N PRO A 120 -8.62 -7.92 3.34
CA PRO A 120 -7.62 -7.10 2.67
C PRO A 120 -8.11 -5.66 2.41
N MET A 121 -9.39 -5.36 2.64
CA MET A 121 -9.95 -4.01 2.47
C MET A 121 -9.44 -3.00 3.50
N ALA A 122 -8.77 -3.43 4.57
CA ALA A 122 -8.09 -2.53 5.48
C ALA A 122 -6.83 -1.89 4.85
N PHE A 123 -6.27 -2.49 3.80
CA PHE A 123 -5.17 -1.90 3.05
C PHE A 123 -5.65 -0.79 2.12
N GLU A 124 -4.86 0.27 2.04
CA GLU A 124 -5.12 1.40 1.16
C GLU A 124 -4.50 1.12 -0.24
N ASN A 125 -3.19 0.83 -0.30
CA ASN A 125 -2.47 0.56 -1.56
C ASN A 125 -1.49 -0.60 -1.39
N ILE A 126 -1.99 -1.85 -1.48
CA ILE A 126 -1.18 -3.06 -1.45
C ILE A 126 -1.41 -3.94 -2.69
N GLY A 127 -0.34 -4.49 -3.23
CA GLY A 127 -0.35 -5.49 -4.30
C GLY A 127 -0.15 -6.90 -3.75
N PHE A 128 -0.76 -7.89 -4.40
CA PHE A 128 -0.62 -9.31 -4.08
C PHE A 128 0.06 -10.03 -5.25
N SER A 129 1.10 -10.82 -4.95
CA SER A 129 1.73 -11.66 -5.96
C SER A 129 0.81 -12.78 -6.45
N LYS A 130 1.20 -13.40 -7.56
CA LYS A 130 0.73 -14.75 -7.88
C LYS A 130 1.16 -15.71 -6.76
N PRO A 131 0.41 -16.79 -6.52
CA PRO A 131 0.84 -17.82 -5.59
C PRO A 131 2.25 -18.33 -5.91
N LEU A 132 3.05 -18.59 -4.88
CA LEU A 132 4.42 -19.06 -5.07
C LEU A 132 4.40 -20.47 -5.65
N THR A 133 5.37 -20.77 -6.52
CA THR A 133 5.53 -22.13 -7.08
C THR A 133 5.83 -23.15 -5.99
N ASP A 134 6.72 -22.80 -5.05
CA ASP A 134 7.14 -23.70 -3.97
C ASP A 134 6.10 -23.81 -2.84
N ASN A 135 5.29 -22.75 -2.67
CA ASN A 135 4.17 -22.75 -1.72
C ASN A 135 2.93 -22.13 -2.38
N PRO A 136 2.07 -22.94 -3.02
CA PRO A 136 0.94 -22.44 -3.78
C PRO A 136 -0.15 -21.82 -2.90
N ARG A 137 -0.05 -21.96 -1.58
CA ARG A 137 -0.96 -21.29 -0.64
C ARG A 137 -0.44 -19.92 -0.23
N MET A 138 0.76 -19.52 -0.62
CA MET A 138 1.37 -18.29 -0.13
C MET A 138 1.37 -17.21 -1.21
N LYS A 139 0.98 -15.99 -0.82
CA LYS A 139 1.13 -14.78 -1.64
C LYS A 139 1.98 -13.77 -0.91
N LEU A 140 2.80 -13.05 -1.66
CA LEU A 140 3.63 -11.97 -1.15
C LEU A 140 2.91 -10.63 -1.33
N LEU A 141 3.17 -9.72 -0.40
CA LEU A 141 2.62 -8.38 -0.39
C LEU A 141 3.68 -7.39 -0.87
N ALA A 142 3.32 -6.51 -1.80
CA ALA A 142 4.18 -5.46 -2.34
C ALA A 142 3.45 -4.12 -2.34
N CYS A 143 4.18 -3.02 -2.47
CA CYS A 143 3.57 -1.70 -2.67
C CYS A 143 2.85 -1.65 -4.04
N ALA A 144 1.60 -1.20 -4.08
CA ALA A 144 0.83 -1.14 -5.32
C ALA A 144 1.26 -0.03 -6.29
N GLU A 145 2.07 0.94 -5.85
CA GLU A 145 2.53 2.06 -6.70
C GLU A 145 3.90 1.84 -7.33
N CYS A 146 4.87 1.29 -6.57
CA CYS A 146 6.25 1.14 -7.03
C CYS A 146 6.74 -0.30 -7.09
N ASP A 147 5.83 -1.26 -6.90
CA ASP A 147 6.07 -2.70 -6.88
C ASP A 147 7.20 -3.16 -5.94
N LEU A 148 7.56 -2.31 -4.96
CA LEU A 148 8.55 -2.68 -3.97
C LEU A 148 7.98 -3.71 -3.01
N GLY A 149 8.60 -4.89 -2.97
CA GLY A 149 8.24 -5.97 -2.07
C GLY A 149 9.35 -7.04 -2.04
N PRO A 150 9.19 -8.07 -1.20
CA PRO A 150 8.01 -8.35 -0.39
C PRO A 150 8.05 -7.63 0.97
N LEU A 151 7.01 -6.84 1.23
CA LEU A 151 6.76 -6.16 2.51
C LEU A 151 6.16 -7.11 3.55
N GLY A 152 5.54 -8.19 3.07
CA GLY A 152 4.82 -9.14 3.89
C GLY A 152 4.26 -10.30 3.08
N TRP A 153 3.34 -11.04 3.68
CA TRP A 153 2.72 -12.22 3.08
C TRP A 153 1.32 -12.51 3.61
N CYS A 154 0.59 -13.35 2.89
CA CYS A 154 -0.67 -13.93 3.35
C CYS A 154 -0.88 -15.32 2.77
N GLU A 155 -1.82 -16.07 3.36
CA GLU A 155 -2.29 -17.32 2.80
C GLU A 155 -3.42 -17.10 1.77
N GLN A 156 -3.46 -17.90 0.72
CA GLN A 156 -4.48 -17.88 -0.29
C GLN A 156 -5.82 -18.32 0.32
N GLY A 157 -6.80 -17.42 0.32
CA GLY A 157 -8.09 -17.65 0.97
C GLY A 157 -8.06 -17.47 2.50
N GLY A 158 -6.91 -17.11 3.07
CA GLY A 158 -6.76 -16.73 4.46
C GLY A 158 -7.37 -15.35 4.74
N ARG A 159 -7.55 -15.07 6.04
CA ARG A 159 -8.04 -13.78 6.55
C ARG A 159 -6.98 -12.97 7.28
N GLU A 160 -5.77 -13.51 7.32
CA GLU A 160 -4.61 -12.93 7.99
C GLU A 160 -3.60 -12.45 6.96
N PHE A 161 -3.19 -11.20 7.11
CA PHE A 161 -2.19 -10.57 6.27
C PHE A 161 -1.10 -10.01 7.17
N TRP A 162 0.14 -10.43 6.91
CA TRP A 162 1.27 -10.21 7.79
C TRP A 162 2.26 -9.27 7.12
N LEU A 163 2.50 -8.10 7.68
CA LEU A 163 3.54 -7.17 7.23
C LEU A 163 4.71 -7.16 8.20
N ALA A 164 5.94 -7.22 7.70
CA ALA A 164 7.11 -7.14 8.55
C ALA A 164 7.30 -5.70 9.03
N VAL A 165 7.39 -5.50 10.35
CA VAL A 165 7.56 -4.18 10.98
C VAL A 165 8.77 -3.42 10.42
N GLY A 166 9.86 -4.15 10.12
CA GLY A 166 11.09 -3.56 9.56
C GLY A 166 11.05 -3.28 8.06
N ARG A 167 10.01 -3.72 7.34
CA ARG A 167 9.86 -3.54 5.88
C ARG A 167 8.77 -2.56 5.50
N VAL A 168 8.22 -1.82 6.45
CA VAL A 168 7.28 -0.72 6.20
C VAL A 168 7.90 0.59 6.67
N GLY A 169 7.47 1.69 6.05
CA GLY A 169 7.76 3.03 6.53
C GLY A 169 6.65 3.51 7.44
N TYR A 170 6.97 4.40 8.37
CA TYR A 170 6.03 5.03 9.28
C TYR A 170 5.90 6.50 8.92
N ARG A 171 4.67 7.00 8.83
CA ARG A 171 4.42 8.42 8.66
C ARG A 171 4.89 9.17 9.90
N VAL A 172 5.65 10.23 9.68
CA VAL A 172 6.03 11.22 10.69
C VAL A 172 5.30 12.54 10.49
#